data_AF-A0A7W5DVA1-F1
#
_entry.id   AF-A0A7W5DVA1-F1
#
_cell.length_a   1.000
_cell.length_b   1.000
_cell.length_c   1.000
_cell.angle_alpha   90.00
_cell.angle_beta   90.00
_cell.angle_gamma   90.00
#
_symmetry.space_group_name_H-M   'P 1'
#
loop_
_entity.id
_entity.type
_entity.pdbx_description
1 polymer ?
#
loop_
_entity_poly.entity_id
_entity_poly.type
_entity_poly.pdbx_seq_one_letter_code
_entity_poly.pdbx_strand_id
1 'polypeptide(L)'
;MGLMVHFQLSESENTNYLEARDGQGTFSDARKILYRELVARFGHHMAITWNIGEENQAAGSGIQTPNNDVQRRAFATRVRTLTPYRDHISVHNGPAGKFADIFPQLIGFKDITGPSLQTYLTKPNRARKGVSALSNHDEVARWVEESKKSGHPWVVSIDEPWWGRRTNRLTDTLRKEVVWGAILAGGQMEFYAGGDDVKHIDYRTYEDCWRSIGYAAKFCNENLANEIADMEPNDALAIGDENWAMGNEKSTYLLYFKNGGEFAADLSTAKGQEFSVQWYNPRTGGKMTHGTYETVQGGSEYVLLGSPPGTTAQDWVVLLRNAATLSP
;
A
#
# COMPACT_ATOMS: atom_id res chain seq x y z
N MET A 1 20.34 4.98 5.84
CA MET A 1 19.18 4.20 5.37
C MET A 1 18.12 5.19 4.91
N GLY A 2 17.54 5.02 3.72
CA GLY A 2 16.42 5.84 3.25
C GLY A 2 15.12 5.23 3.73
N LEU A 3 14.66 5.61 4.94
CA LEU A 3 13.40 5.18 5.51
C LEU A 3 12.46 6.38 5.61
N MET A 4 11.19 6.18 5.25
CA MET A 4 10.12 7.11 5.57
C MET A 4 9.76 6.96 7.04
N VAL A 5 9.57 8.08 7.75
CA VAL A 5 9.14 8.06 9.16
C VAL A 5 7.62 8.25 9.22
N HIS A 6 6.93 7.27 9.79
CA HIS A 6 5.48 7.32 10.00
C HIS A 6 5.17 7.68 11.46
N PHE A 7 4.74 8.91 11.70
CA PHE A 7 4.34 9.38 13.02
C PHE A 7 2.87 9.09 13.28
N GLN A 8 2.61 8.19 14.23
CA GLN A 8 1.27 7.96 14.77
C GLN A 8 0.97 8.96 15.88
N LEU A 9 0.11 9.95 15.63
CA LEU A 9 -0.08 11.09 16.53
C LEU A 9 -1.06 10.83 17.68
N SER A 10 -1.90 9.81 17.55
CA SER A 10 -2.74 9.25 18.60
C SER A 10 -3.24 7.86 18.19
N GLU A 11 -3.77 7.11 19.14
CA GLU A 11 -4.26 5.74 19.01
C GLU A 11 -5.60 5.58 19.73
N SER A 12 -6.32 4.48 19.50
CA SER A 12 -7.57 4.12 20.20
C SER A 12 -7.55 4.43 21.70
N GLU A 13 -6.45 4.09 22.40
CA GLU A 13 -6.31 4.21 23.85
C GLU A 13 -6.23 5.64 24.37
N ASN A 14 -5.85 6.59 23.51
CA ASN A 14 -5.62 7.99 23.89
C ASN A 14 -6.24 9.01 22.91
N THR A 15 -7.13 8.56 22.03
CA THR A 15 -7.72 9.31 20.91
C THR A 15 -8.18 10.73 21.30
N ASN A 16 -8.79 10.90 22.45
CA ASN A 16 -9.35 12.16 22.94
C ASN A 16 -8.71 12.61 24.26
N TYR A 17 -7.51 12.14 24.58
CA TYR A 17 -6.86 12.39 25.86
C TYR A 17 -6.65 13.88 26.14
N LEU A 18 -6.19 14.66 25.15
CA LEU A 18 -5.96 16.09 25.31
C LEU A 18 -7.30 16.85 25.33
N GLU A 19 -8.15 16.59 24.35
CA GLU A 19 -9.51 17.14 24.24
C GLU A 19 -10.33 16.93 25.53
N ALA A 20 -10.21 15.78 26.20
CA ALA A 20 -10.89 15.50 27.47
C ALA A 20 -10.36 16.31 28.66
N ARG A 21 -9.12 16.81 28.60
CA ARG A 21 -8.45 17.50 29.72
C ARG A 21 -8.53 19.02 29.61
N ASP A 22 -8.16 19.58 28.47
CA ASP A 22 -8.10 21.04 28.26
C ASP A 22 -8.97 21.51 27.08
N GLY A 23 -9.44 20.60 26.22
CA GLY A 23 -10.29 20.93 25.08
C GLY A 23 -11.80 20.90 25.36
N GLN A 24 -12.25 20.38 26.50
CA GLN A 24 -13.67 20.14 26.82
C GLN A 24 -14.41 19.36 25.71
N GLY A 25 -13.75 18.35 25.11
CA GLY A 25 -14.28 17.56 24.00
C GLY A 25 -14.14 18.23 22.61
N THR A 26 -13.49 19.39 22.54
CA THR A 26 -13.13 20.07 21.30
C THR A 26 -11.61 20.11 21.10
N PHE A 27 -11.16 20.52 19.92
CA PHE A 27 -9.74 20.54 19.56
C PHE A 27 -8.90 21.37 20.54
N SER A 28 -8.18 20.66 21.40
CA SER A 28 -7.42 21.20 22.52
C SER A 28 -6.26 22.10 22.11
N ASP A 29 -5.89 23.03 22.98
CA ASP A 29 -4.67 23.82 22.81
C ASP A 29 -3.42 22.97 23.06
N ALA A 30 -3.47 22.02 23.99
CA ALA A 30 -2.39 21.06 24.19
C ALA A 30 -2.09 20.24 22.92
N ARG A 31 -3.08 19.76 22.17
CA ARG A 31 -2.85 19.05 20.90
C ARG A 31 -2.26 19.97 19.84
N LYS A 32 -2.74 21.22 19.73
CA LYS A 32 -2.18 22.21 18.79
C LYS A 32 -0.72 22.54 19.11
N ILE A 33 -0.34 22.56 20.38
CA ILE A 33 1.05 22.73 20.84
C ILE A 33 1.84 21.47 20.52
N LEU A 34 1.34 20.28 20.86
CA LEU A 34 1.99 19.00 20.56
C LEU A 34 2.33 18.87 19.06
N TYR A 35 1.37 19.14 18.17
CA TYR A 35 1.60 19.12 16.73
C TYR A 35 2.66 20.14 16.30
N ARG A 36 2.64 21.36 16.87
CA ARG A 36 3.67 22.37 16.59
C ARG A 36 5.06 21.90 17.01
N GLU A 37 5.19 21.32 18.19
CA GLU A 37 6.47 20.83 18.71
C GLU A 37 7.01 19.65 17.89
N LEU A 38 6.16 18.68 17.53
CA LEU A 38 6.55 17.54 16.70
C LEU A 38 7.00 17.97 15.30
N VAL A 39 6.23 18.84 14.64
CA VAL A 39 6.59 19.34 13.30
C VAL A 39 7.83 20.22 13.36
N ALA A 40 7.99 21.09 14.37
CA ALA A 40 9.19 21.90 14.52
C ALA A 40 10.45 21.06 14.73
N ARG A 41 10.34 19.93 15.43
CA ARG A 41 11.46 19.02 15.70
C ARG A 41 11.77 18.10 14.54
N PHE A 42 10.77 17.56 13.86
CA PHE A 42 10.95 16.45 12.92
C PHE A 42 10.51 16.76 11.48
N GLY A 43 9.74 17.81 11.25
CA GLY A 43 9.21 18.19 9.92
C GLY A 43 10.25 18.59 8.88
N HIS A 44 11.53 18.63 9.26
CA HIS A 44 12.64 18.85 8.33
C HIS A 44 13.15 17.55 7.68
N HIS A 45 12.74 16.38 8.17
CA HIS A 45 13.12 15.10 7.54
C HIS A 45 12.41 14.92 6.19
N MET A 46 13.13 14.32 5.25
CA MET A 46 12.57 13.93 3.95
C MET A 46 11.76 12.65 4.12
N ALA A 47 10.61 12.57 3.46
CA ALA A 47 9.65 11.45 3.53
C ALA A 47 9.10 11.21 4.94
N ILE A 48 8.01 11.92 5.26
CA ILE A 48 7.27 11.77 6.52
C ILE A 48 5.80 11.48 6.19
N THR A 49 5.23 10.55 6.96
CA THR A 49 3.78 10.38 7.11
C THR A 49 3.36 10.91 8.47
N TRP A 50 2.49 11.92 8.49
CA TRP A 50 1.83 12.41 9.69
C TRP A 50 0.44 11.77 9.79
N ASN A 51 0.31 10.71 10.58
CA ASN A 51 -0.98 10.05 10.78
C ASN A 51 -1.72 10.69 11.94
N ILE A 52 -2.88 11.30 11.65
CA ILE A 52 -3.63 12.09 12.62
C ILE A 52 -4.34 11.24 13.68
N GLY A 53 -4.41 9.92 13.53
CA GLY A 53 -4.86 9.01 14.57
C GLY A 53 -5.17 7.61 14.07
N GLU A 54 -4.83 6.63 14.91
CA GLU A 54 -5.10 5.21 14.73
C GLU A 54 -6.46 4.89 15.37
N GLU A 55 -7.27 4.08 14.69
CA GLU A 55 -8.61 3.61 15.09
C GLU A 55 -9.48 4.67 15.81
N ASN A 56 -9.35 5.93 15.40
CA ASN A 56 -9.86 7.07 16.17
C ASN A 56 -11.39 7.26 16.10
N GLN A 57 -12.11 6.31 15.51
CA GLN A 57 -13.57 6.19 15.57
C GLN A 57 -14.03 5.08 16.53
N ALA A 58 -13.12 4.27 17.08
CA ALA A 58 -13.44 3.15 17.95
C ALA A 58 -14.30 3.62 19.14
N ALA A 59 -15.30 2.82 19.47
CA ALA A 59 -16.24 3.16 20.54
C ALA A 59 -15.52 3.23 21.89
N GLY A 60 -15.62 4.37 22.56
CA GLY A 60 -15.01 4.62 23.85
C GLY A 60 -15.61 5.84 24.53
N SER A 61 -15.11 6.17 25.72
CA SER A 61 -15.57 7.32 26.51
C SER A 61 -14.41 7.98 27.26
N GLY A 62 -14.61 9.21 27.75
CA GLY A 62 -13.56 9.98 28.41
C GLY A 62 -12.39 10.25 27.46
N ILE A 63 -11.20 9.77 27.81
CA ILE A 63 -9.98 9.92 27.00
C ILE A 63 -9.99 9.07 25.72
N GLN A 64 -10.89 8.08 25.62
CA GLN A 64 -11.11 7.24 24.45
C GLN A 64 -12.37 7.65 23.67
N THR A 65 -12.94 8.83 23.95
CA THR A 65 -14.10 9.31 23.17
C THR A 65 -13.71 9.38 21.68
N PRO A 66 -14.49 8.80 20.76
CA PRO A 66 -14.15 8.80 19.35
C PRO A 66 -14.01 10.23 18.80
N ASN A 67 -13.06 10.43 17.89
CA ASN A 67 -13.04 11.64 17.08
C ASN A 67 -14.17 11.62 16.05
N ASN A 68 -14.76 12.77 15.77
CA ASN A 68 -15.66 12.96 14.63
C ASN A 68 -14.93 13.58 13.43
N ASP A 69 -15.61 13.68 12.29
CA ASP A 69 -14.99 14.18 11.06
C ASP A 69 -14.56 15.65 11.15
N VAL A 70 -15.24 16.46 11.97
CA VAL A 70 -14.85 17.85 12.22
C VAL A 70 -13.51 17.90 12.94
N GLN A 71 -13.30 17.05 13.95
CA GLN A 71 -12.02 16.91 14.64
C GLN A 71 -10.94 16.39 13.71
N ARG A 72 -11.18 15.32 12.94
CA ARG A 72 -10.20 14.77 11.98
C ARG A 72 -9.73 15.82 10.98
N ARG A 73 -10.67 16.57 10.39
CA ARG A 73 -10.34 17.69 9.46
C ARG A 73 -9.54 18.78 10.17
N ALA A 74 -9.94 19.18 11.37
CA ALA A 74 -9.22 20.21 12.13
C ALA A 74 -7.79 19.77 12.48
N PHE A 75 -7.59 18.50 12.83
CA PHE A 75 -6.28 17.93 13.13
C PHE A 75 -5.38 17.93 11.89
N ALA A 76 -5.89 17.42 10.76
CA ALA A 76 -5.18 17.43 9.49
C ALA A 76 -4.82 18.85 9.02
N THR A 77 -5.78 19.79 9.06
CA THR A 77 -5.52 21.20 8.72
C THR A 77 -4.45 21.79 9.62
N ARG A 78 -4.47 21.51 10.94
CA ARG A 78 -3.44 22.01 11.85
C ARG A 78 -2.06 21.47 11.47
N VAL A 79 -1.92 20.17 11.21
CA VAL A 79 -0.65 19.60 10.76
C VAL A 79 -0.21 20.25 9.45
N ARG A 80 -1.09 20.35 8.45
CA ARG A 80 -0.79 20.99 7.15
C ARG A 80 -0.32 22.45 7.29
N THR A 81 -0.89 23.22 8.21
CA THR A 81 -0.46 24.63 8.43
C THR A 81 0.93 24.75 9.05
N LEU A 82 1.44 23.68 9.67
CA LEU A 82 2.72 23.64 10.34
C LEU A 82 3.81 23.03 9.47
N THR A 83 3.47 22.09 8.58
CA THR A 83 4.46 21.37 7.78
C THR A 83 5.13 22.29 6.75
N PRO A 84 6.47 22.28 6.66
CA PRO A 84 7.19 23.15 5.72
C PRO A 84 7.09 22.66 4.26
N TYR A 85 6.75 21.39 4.06
CA TYR A 85 6.61 20.76 2.74
C TYR A 85 5.20 20.21 2.51
N ARG A 86 4.99 19.66 1.32
CA ARG A 86 3.78 18.89 0.98
C ARG A 86 3.84 17.47 1.56
N ASP A 87 4.02 17.39 2.88
CA ASP A 87 4.11 16.12 3.60
C ASP A 87 2.85 15.28 3.43
N HIS A 88 3.00 13.95 3.51
CA HIS A 88 1.88 13.02 3.54
C HIS A 88 1.20 13.12 4.92
N ILE A 89 -0.09 13.40 4.92
CA ILE A 89 -0.96 13.41 6.10
C ILE A 89 -1.99 12.31 5.89
N SER A 90 -1.96 11.30 6.77
CA SER A 90 -2.81 10.12 6.70
C SER A 90 -3.75 10.02 7.90
N VAL A 91 -4.72 9.11 7.81
CA VAL A 91 -5.57 8.70 8.91
C VAL A 91 -5.82 7.20 8.81
N HIS A 92 -5.76 6.51 9.94
CA HIS A 92 -6.00 5.07 9.99
C HIS A 92 -7.50 4.76 10.03
N ASN A 93 -7.92 3.58 9.56
CA ASN A 93 -9.28 3.09 9.81
C ASN A 93 -9.45 2.46 11.19
N GLY A 94 -10.60 1.84 11.40
CA GLY A 94 -10.92 1.04 12.59
C GLY A 94 -10.38 -0.37 12.46
N PRO A 95 -10.82 -1.30 13.33
CA PRO A 95 -10.42 -2.69 13.26
C PRO A 95 -10.45 -3.25 11.83
N ALA A 96 -9.47 -4.10 11.51
CA ALA A 96 -9.22 -4.67 10.18
C ALA A 96 -10.46 -4.78 9.27
N GLY A 97 -10.41 -4.09 8.13
CA GLY A 97 -11.44 -4.13 7.10
C GLY A 97 -12.63 -3.16 7.31
N LYS A 98 -12.65 -2.35 8.38
CA LYS A 98 -13.72 -1.38 8.65
C LYS A 98 -13.38 0.02 8.15
N PHE A 99 -13.62 0.25 6.86
CA PHE A 99 -13.21 1.48 6.19
C PHE A 99 -14.30 2.57 6.12
N ALA A 100 -15.58 2.17 6.15
CA ALA A 100 -16.72 3.05 5.88
C ALA A 100 -16.96 4.14 6.93
N ASP A 101 -16.35 3.99 8.12
CA ASP A 101 -16.55 4.91 9.25
C ASP A 101 -15.67 6.17 9.19
N ILE A 102 -14.62 6.17 8.35
CA ILE A 102 -13.64 7.27 8.26
C ILE A 102 -13.41 7.76 6.83
N PHE A 103 -13.10 6.87 5.88
CA PHE A 103 -12.54 7.33 4.60
C PHE A 103 -13.56 8.00 3.67
N PRO A 104 -14.80 7.49 3.48
CA PRO A 104 -15.78 8.16 2.63
C PRO A 104 -16.08 9.60 3.04
N GLN A 105 -15.95 9.91 4.34
CA GLN A 105 -16.22 11.21 4.90
C GLN A 105 -15.09 12.19 4.61
N LEU A 106 -13.86 11.70 4.41
CA LEU A 106 -12.65 12.52 4.28
C LEU A 106 -12.13 12.61 2.85
N ILE A 107 -12.66 11.81 1.93
CA ILE A 107 -12.28 11.85 0.51
C ILE A 107 -12.51 13.24 -0.09
N GLY A 108 -11.56 13.71 -0.91
CA GLY A 108 -11.57 15.07 -1.45
C GLY A 108 -11.18 16.19 -0.48
N PHE A 109 -10.96 15.89 0.81
CA PHE A 109 -10.51 16.91 1.77
C PHE A 109 -9.03 17.24 1.58
N LYS A 110 -8.75 18.45 1.09
CA LYS A 110 -7.42 18.91 0.63
C LYS A 110 -6.23 18.70 1.58
N ASP A 111 -6.46 18.61 2.89
CA ASP A 111 -5.39 18.50 3.89
C ASP A 111 -5.11 17.05 4.30
N ILE A 112 -5.91 16.07 3.83
CA ILE A 112 -5.69 14.64 4.02
C ILE A 112 -5.31 14.03 2.67
N THR A 113 -4.11 13.46 2.61
CA THR A 113 -3.49 12.96 1.38
C THR A 113 -3.51 11.45 1.26
N GLY A 114 -4.13 10.75 2.20
CA GLY A 114 -4.44 9.33 2.01
C GLY A 114 -4.83 8.56 3.26
N PRO A 115 -5.28 7.32 3.06
CA PRO A 115 -5.61 6.41 4.14
C PRO A 115 -4.40 5.58 4.56
N SER A 116 -4.42 5.21 5.84
CA SER A 116 -3.61 4.17 6.45
C SER A 116 -4.53 2.97 6.70
N LEU A 117 -4.36 1.90 5.92
CA LEU A 117 -5.27 0.76 5.88
C LEU A 117 -4.82 -0.34 6.86
N GLN A 118 -5.66 -0.58 7.86
CA GLN A 118 -5.68 -1.87 8.57
C GLN A 118 -6.58 -2.85 7.84
N THR A 119 -5.97 -3.93 7.36
CA THR A 119 -6.63 -4.98 6.60
C THR A 119 -6.49 -6.32 7.30
N TYR A 120 -7.20 -7.34 6.82
CA TYR A 120 -6.83 -8.71 7.15
C TYR A 120 -5.69 -9.15 6.21
N LEU A 121 -4.74 -9.93 6.73
CA LEU A 121 -3.63 -10.48 5.93
C LEU A 121 -4.15 -11.21 4.67
N THR A 122 -5.29 -11.90 4.81
CA THR A 122 -6.02 -12.52 3.69
C THR A 122 -7.46 -12.07 3.69
N LYS A 123 -8.07 -12.07 2.49
CA LYS A 123 -9.50 -11.85 2.32
C LYS A 123 -10.31 -12.74 3.28
N PRO A 124 -11.24 -12.20 4.07
CA PRO A 124 -12.06 -13.00 4.99
C PRO A 124 -12.93 -14.01 4.24
N ASN A 125 -12.91 -15.27 4.67
CA ASN A 125 -13.73 -16.35 4.08
C ASN A 125 -15.24 -16.23 4.37
N ARG A 126 -15.65 -15.31 5.23
CA ARG A 126 -17.06 -15.07 5.58
C ARG A 126 -17.32 -13.59 5.66
N ALA A 127 -18.42 -13.16 5.05
CA ALA A 127 -18.90 -11.80 5.18
C ALA A 127 -19.16 -11.48 6.66
N ARG A 128 -18.61 -10.37 7.14
CA ARG A 128 -18.90 -9.80 8.46
C ARG A 128 -19.47 -8.41 8.24
N LYS A 129 -20.48 -8.04 9.02
CA LYS A 129 -21.12 -6.73 8.91
C LYS A 129 -20.08 -5.62 9.08
N GLY A 130 -20.00 -4.71 8.12
CA GLY A 130 -19.09 -3.56 8.14
C GLY A 130 -17.64 -3.88 7.85
N VAL A 131 -17.29 -5.12 7.51
CA VAL A 131 -15.93 -5.54 7.13
C VAL A 131 -15.88 -5.76 5.63
N SER A 132 -14.87 -5.22 4.97
CA SER A 132 -14.64 -5.43 3.54
C SER A 132 -14.44 -6.91 3.20
N ALA A 133 -15.05 -7.33 2.10
CA ALA A 133 -14.87 -8.66 1.51
C ALA A 133 -13.90 -8.64 0.31
N LEU A 134 -13.20 -7.53 0.12
CA LEU A 134 -12.21 -7.35 -0.93
C LEU A 134 -10.87 -8.01 -0.54
N SER A 135 -10.06 -8.34 -1.54
CA SER A 135 -8.64 -8.64 -1.31
C SER A 135 -7.90 -7.36 -0.93
N ASN A 136 -6.66 -7.48 -0.45
CA ASN A 136 -5.82 -6.32 -0.17
C ASN A 136 -5.54 -5.49 -1.43
N HIS A 137 -5.31 -6.16 -2.57
CA HIS A 137 -5.16 -5.50 -3.86
C HIS A 137 -6.41 -4.68 -4.22
N ASP A 138 -7.58 -5.33 -4.23
CA ASP A 138 -8.85 -4.68 -4.62
C ASP A 138 -9.21 -3.52 -3.68
N GLU A 139 -8.86 -3.65 -2.40
CA GLU A 139 -9.10 -2.62 -1.39
C GLU A 139 -8.23 -1.38 -1.62
N VAL A 140 -6.94 -1.58 -1.94
CA VAL A 140 -6.04 -0.49 -2.32
C VAL A 140 -6.52 0.16 -3.62
N ALA A 141 -6.80 -0.64 -4.65
CA ALA A 141 -7.26 -0.16 -5.95
C ALA A 141 -8.54 0.68 -5.82
N ARG A 142 -9.47 0.25 -4.95
CA ARG A 142 -10.69 1.01 -4.63
C ARG A 142 -10.37 2.41 -4.11
N TRP A 143 -9.50 2.55 -3.11
CA TRP A 143 -9.20 3.88 -2.54
C TRP A 143 -8.36 4.75 -3.46
N VAL A 144 -7.49 4.15 -4.27
CA VAL A 144 -6.77 4.87 -5.34
C VAL A 144 -7.79 5.46 -6.31
N GLU A 145 -8.73 4.68 -6.80
CA GLU A 145 -9.72 5.12 -7.77
C GLU A 145 -10.73 6.13 -7.18
N GLU A 146 -11.29 5.86 -6.00
CA GLU A 146 -12.25 6.76 -5.36
C GLU A 146 -11.60 8.13 -5.04
N SER A 147 -10.34 8.15 -4.60
CA SER A 147 -9.64 9.40 -4.33
C SER A 147 -9.35 10.19 -5.62
N LYS A 148 -8.97 9.51 -6.71
CA LYS A 148 -8.82 10.12 -8.03
C LYS A 148 -10.13 10.75 -8.52
N LYS A 149 -11.26 10.05 -8.41
CA LYS A 149 -12.60 10.59 -8.76
C LYS A 149 -12.97 11.84 -7.97
N SER A 150 -12.47 11.99 -6.74
CA SER A 150 -12.70 13.19 -5.93
C SER A 150 -11.91 14.43 -6.39
N GLY A 151 -10.98 14.28 -7.35
CA GLY A 151 -10.05 15.33 -7.76
C GLY A 151 -8.89 15.54 -6.79
N HIS A 152 -8.77 14.69 -5.77
CA HIS A 152 -7.68 14.71 -4.78
C HIS A 152 -7.10 13.30 -4.61
N PRO A 153 -6.21 12.86 -5.52
CA PRO A 153 -5.60 11.54 -5.46
C PRO A 153 -4.88 11.32 -4.13
N TRP A 154 -5.09 10.15 -3.55
CA TRP A 154 -4.48 9.73 -2.30
C TRP A 154 -3.28 8.81 -2.53
N VAL A 155 -2.30 8.90 -1.63
CA VAL A 155 -1.30 7.86 -1.42
C VAL A 155 -1.93 6.83 -0.48
N VAL A 156 -2.27 5.65 -0.99
CA VAL A 156 -2.94 4.58 -0.24
C VAL A 156 -1.90 3.63 0.33
N SER A 157 -1.85 3.50 1.67
CA SER A 157 -0.92 2.60 2.37
C SER A 157 -1.70 1.51 3.10
N ILE A 158 -1.28 0.26 3.01
CA ILE A 158 -1.63 -0.76 4.02
C ILE A 158 -0.57 -0.72 5.11
N ASP A 159 -0.85 -0.07 6.24
CA ASP A 159 0.11 0.00 7.36
C ASP A 159 -0.07 -1.10 8.39
N GLU A 160 -1.27 -1.70 8.47
CA GLU A 160 -1.53 -2.79 9.40
C GLU A 160 -2.21 -4.01 8.72
N PRO A 161 -1.45 -4.86 8.03
CA PRO A 161 -1.96 -6.14 7.53
C PRO A 161 -2.11 -7.13 8.71
N TRP A 162 -3.28 -7.18 9.33
CA TRP A 162 -3.54 -7.98 10.53
C TRP A 162 -3.44 -9.49 10.24
N TRP A 163 -2.48 -10.15 10.89
CA TRP A 163 -2.18 -11.58 10.66
C TRP A 163 -2.48 -12.49 11.86
N GLY A 164 -2.95 -11.94 12.98
CA GLY A 164 -3.33 -12.71 14.16
C GLY A 164 -2.15 -13.46 14.78
N ARG A 165 -2.15 -14.80 14.72
CA ARG A 165 -1.06 -15.63 15.25
C ARG A 165 -0.08 -15.97 14.13
N ARG A 166 1.22 -15.89 14.43
CA ARG A 166 2.27 -16.17 13.45
C ARG A 166 2.16 -17.61 12.96
N THR A 167 2.07 -17.77 11.64
CA THR A 167 2.06 -19.06 10.96
C THR A 167 3.39 -19.30 10.26
N ASN A 168 3.65 -20.55 9.87
CA ASN A 168 4.80 -20.90 9.03
C ASN A 168 4.68 -20.36 7.58
N ARG A 169 3.51 -19.84 7.20
CA ARG A 169 3.22 -19.26 5.89
C ARG A 169 3.12 -17.74 5.91
N LEU A 170 3.39 -17.09 7.04
CA LEU A 170 3.22 -15.64 7.19
C LEU A 170 3.94 -14.88 6.08
N THR A 171 5.22 -15.18 5.86
CA THR A 171 6.04 -14.50 4.85
C THR A 171 5.52 -14.69 3.43
N ASP A 172 5.15 -15.92 3.05
CA ASP A 172 4.58 -16.18 1.73
C ASP A 172 3.22 -15.49 1.54
N THR A 173 2.39 -15.49 2.59
CA THR A 173 1.07 -14.86 2.54
C THR A 173 1.20 -13.35 2.47
N LEU A 174 2.05 -12.74 3.30
CA LEU A 174 2.36 -11.31 3.27
C LEU A 174 2.86 -10.88 1.89
N ARG A 175 3.83 -11.61 1.35
CA ARG A 175 4.41 -11.35 0.04
C ARG A 175 3.36 -11.41 -1.07
N LYS A 176 2.53 -12.46 -1.07
CA LYS A 176 1.54 -12.72 -2.12
C LYS A 176 0.32 -11.82 -2.04
N GLU A 177 -0.18 -11.56 -0.84
CA GLU A 177 -1.47 -10.90 -0.64
C GLU A 177 -1.30 -9.39 -0.42
N VAL A 178 -0.23 -8.95 0.25
CA VAL A 178 -0.07 -7.57 0.71
C VAL A 178 1.00 -6.85 -0.09
N VAL A 179 2.23 -7.37 -0.15
CA VAL A 179 3.37 -6.67 -0.79
C VAL A 179 3.08 -6.41 -2.26
N TRP A 180 2.93 -7.46 -3.06
CA TRP A 180 2.66 -7.32 -4.49
C TRP A 180 1.22 -6.88 -4.76
N GLY A 181 0.27 -7.20 -3.86
CA GLY A 181 -1.10 -6.72 -3.96
C GLY A 181 -1.19 -5.20 -3.90
N ALA A 182 -0.57 -4.57 -2.90
CA ALA A 182 -0.56 -3.12 -2.73
C ALA A 182 0.19 -2.41 -3.87
N ILE A 183 1.39 -2.88 -4.24
CA ILE A 183 2.20 -2.25 -5.30
C ILE A 183 1.44 -2.24 -6.63
N LEU A 184 0.89 -3.38 -7.04
CA LEU A 184 0.19 -3.51 -8.33
C LEU A 184 -1.15 -2.75 -8.35
N ALA A 185 -1.73 -2.50 -7.17
CA ALA A 185 -2.91 -1.66 -7.01
C ALA A 185 -2.59 -0.14 -6.99
N GLY A 186 -1.32 0.24 -7.13
CA GLY A 186 -0.88 1.64 -7.11
C GLY A 186 -0.72 2.23 -5.70
N GLY A 187 -0.62 1.38 -4.68
CA GLY A 187 -0.40 1.78 -3.28
C GLY A 187 0.95 1.34 -2.72
N GLN A 188 1.08 1.46 -1.42
CA GLN A 188 2.25 1.04 -0.64
C GLN A 188 1.84 0.21 0.58
N MET A 189 2.82 -0.36 1.29
CA MET A 189 2.53 -1.11 2.51
C MET A 189 3.64 -1.03 3.56
N GLU A 190 3.26 -1.21 4.82
CA GLU A 190 4.13 -1.36 5.99
C GLU A 190 3.76 -2.66 6.74
N PHE A 191 4.73 -3.26 7.44
CA PHE A 191 4.47 -4.49 8.17
C PHE A 191 4.28 -4.22 9.66
N TYR A 192 3.10 -4.58 10.14
CA TYR A 192 2.74 -4.57 11.54
C TYR A 192 3.26 -5.80 12.27
N ALA A 193 3.95 -5.58 13.40
CA ALA A 193 4.63 -6.62 14.18
C ALA A 193 3.69 -7.47 15.07
N GLY A 194 2.37 -7.26 15.01
CA GLY A 194 1.40 -8.08 15.75
C GLY A 194 1.40 -7.80 17.25
N GLY A 195 0.86 -8.74 18.04
CA GLY A 195 0.58 -8.57 19.48
C GLY A 195 1.77 -8.35 20.43
N ASP A 196 2.99 -8.16 19.91
CA ASP A 196 4.16 -7.71 20.67
C ASP A 196 4.62 -6.30 20.25
N ASP A 197 3.88 -5.60 19.39
CA ASP A 197 4.18 -4.26 18.85
C ASP A 197 4.68 -3.24 19.89
N VAL A 198 4.04 -3.13 21.04
CA VAL A 198 4.41 -2.20 22.13
C VAL A 198 5.61 -2.66 22.98
N LYS A 199 6.09 -3.89 22.77
CA LYS A 199 7.24 -4.48 23.49
C LYS A 199 8.34 -4.95 22.53
N HIS A 200 8.18 -4.69 21.23
CA HIS A 200 9.06 -5.21 20.20
C HIS A 200 10.41 -4.49 20.22
N ILE A 201 11.47 -5.22 20.57
CA ILE A 201 12.83 -4.67 20.63
C ILE A 201 13.83 -5.42 19.73
N ASP A 202 13.41 -6.52 19.11
CA ASP A 202 14.27 -7.36 18.27
C ASP A 202 13.67 -7.54 16.87
N TYR A 203 14.05 -6.63 15.97
CA TYR A 203 13.60 -6.64 14.57
C TYR A 203 13.95 -7.93 13.81
N ARG A 204 14.89 -8.74 14.31
CA ARG A 204 15.25 -10.03 13.70
C ARG A 204 14.12 -11.06 13.79
N THR A 205 13.18 -10.91 14.72
CA THR A 205 12.04 -11.82 14.85
C THR A 205 11.20 -11.89 13.57
N TYR A 206 11.11 -10.79 12.82
CA TYR A 206 10.34 -10.70 11.57
C TYR A 206 11.24 -10.48 10.34
N GLU A 207 12.52 -10.86 10.42
CA GLU A 207 13.50 -10.66 9.34
C GLU A 207 13.04 -11.23 7.99
N ASP A 208 12.37 -12.38 8.00
CA ASP A 208 11.82 -13.00 6.81
C ASP A 208 10.74 -12.13 6.13
N CYS A 209 9.87 -11.49 6.93
CA CYS A 209 8.88 -10.54 6.45
C CYS A 209 9.54 -9.27 5.91
N TRP A 210 10.45 -8.66 6.67
CA TRP A 210 11.19 -7.46 6.24
C TRP A 210 12.00 -7.70 4.96
N ARG A 211 12.61 -8.88 4.84
CA ARG A 211 13.41 -9.25 3.67
C ARG A 211 12.55 -9.36 2.42
N SER A 212 11.36 -9.95 2.53
CA SER A 212 10.41 -10.01 1.42
C SER A 212 9.97 -8.61 0.95
N ILE A 213 9.72 -7.69 1.87
CA ILE A 213 9.38 -6.29 1.55
C ILE A 213 10.60 -5.61 0.89
N GLY A 214 11.79 -5.83 1.43
CA GLY A 214 13.04 -5.31 0.90
C GLY A 214 13.34 -5.78 -0.53
N TYR A 215 12.98 -7.01 -0.88
CA TYR A 215 13.06 -7.51 -2.27
C TYR A 215 12.17 -6.71 -3.21
N ALA A 216 10.90 -6.50 -2.87
CA ALA A 216 9.98 -5.71 -3.69
C ALA A 216 10.41 -4.24 -3.79
N ALA A 217 10.82 -3.62 -2.67
CA ALA A 217 11.31 -2.25 -2.65
C ALA A 217 12.56 -2.08 -3.51
N LYS A 218 13.50 -3.03 -3.45
CA LYS A 218 14.70 -3.03 -4.29
C LYS A 218 14.34 -3.20 -5.77
N PHE A 219 13.43 -4.12 -6.09
CA PHE A 219 12.94 -4.31 -7.46
C PHE A 219 12.35 -3.01 -8.02
N CYS A 220 11.46 -2.34 -7.27
CA CYS A 220 10.84 -1.09 -7.73
C CYS A 220 11.88 0.01 -7.93
N ASN A 221 12.83 0.18 -7.00
CA ASN A 221 13.88 1.18 -7.13
C ASN A 221 14.83 0.92 -8.30
N GLU A 222 15.24 -0.33 -8.53
CA GLU A 222 16.22 -0.66 -9.58
C GLU A 222 15.59 -0.75 -10.97
N ASN A 223 14.30 -1.08 -11.08
CA ASN A 223 13.65 -1.38 -12.36
C ASN A 223 12.53 -0.41 -12.72
N LEU A 224 11.91 0.28 -11.76
CA LEU A 224 10.71 1.08 -12.02
C LEU A 224 10.79 2.52 -11.51
N ALA A 225 11.87 2.94 -10.84
CA ALA A 225 11.94 4.25 -10.20
C ALA A 225 11.61 5.44 -11.12
N ASN A 226 11.92 5.33 -12.42
CA ASN A 226 11.68 6.40 -13.40
C ASN A 226 10.30 6.33 -14.07
N GLU A 227 9.52 5.27 -13.83
CA GLU A 227 8.32 4.97 -14.61
C GLU A 227 7.10 4.68 -13.72
N ILE A 228 7.31 4.21 -12.49
CA ILE A 228 6.25 3.73 -11.59
C ILE A 228 5.21 4.81 -11.28
N ALA A 229 5.60 6.08 -11.31
CA ALA A 229 4.70 7.20 -11.07
C ALA A 229 3.66 7.41 -12.18
N ASP A 230 3.95 6.95 -13.41
CA ASP A 230 3.08 7.06 -14.57
C ASP A 230 2.33 5.75 -14.88
N MET A 231 2.52 4.72 -14.05
CA MET A 231 1.88 3.42 -14.20
C MET A 231 0.56 3.37 -13.41
N GLU A 232 -0.44 2.74 -14.02
CA GLU A 232 -1.79 2.61 -13.49
C GLU A 232 -2.19 1.13 -13.35
N PRO A 233 -2.96 0.75 -12.31
CA PRO A 233 -3.49 -0.61 -12.18
C PRO A 233 -4.31 -1.02 -13.40
N ASN A 234 -4.05 -2.21 -13.93
CA ASN A 234 -4.72 -2.77 -15.09
C ASN A 234 -4.61 -4.32 -15.09
N ASP A 235 -5.31 -4.95 -14.15
CA ASP A 235 -5.26 -6.40 -13.95
C ASP A 235 -5.68 -7.23 -15.16
N ALA A 236 -6.50 -6.66 -16.06
CA ALA A 236 -6.89 -7.32 -17.29
C ALA A 236 -5.69 -7.71 -18.17
N LEU A 237 -4.54 -7.05 -18.01
CA LEU A 237 -3.30 -7.43 -18.68
C LEU A 237 -2.76 -8.80 -18.23
N ALA A 238 -3.01 -9.23 -17.00
CA ALA A 238 -2.52 -10.51 -16.48
C ALA A 238 -3.65 -11.54 -16.49
N ILE A 239 -3.60 -12.48 -17.43
CA ILE A 239 -4.66 -13.47 -17.61
C ILE A 239 -4.64 -14.46 -16.44
N GLY A 240 -5.81 -14.71 -15.84
CA GLY A 240 -6.02 -15.67 -14.78
C GLY A 240 -6.50 -15.05 -13.47
N ASP A 241 -7.03 -15.89 -12.58
CA ASP A 241 -7.59 -15.44 -11.32
C ASP A 241 -6.49 -15.01 -10.34
N GLU A 242 -6.72 -13.88 -9.65
CA GLU A 242 -5.81 -13.28 -8.67
C GLU A 242 -4.40 -12.99 -9.22
N ASN A 243 -4.29 -12.80 -10.54
CA ASN A 243 -3.13 -12.17 -11.15
C ASN A 243 -3.39 -10.68 -11.26
N TRP A 244 -2.35 -9.88 -11.05
CA TRP A 244 -2.47 -8.43 -11.04
C TRP A 244 -1.48 -7.81 -12.01
N ALA A 245 -1.83 -6.65 -12.54
CA ALA A 245 -0.95 -5.93 -13.43
C ALA A 245 -1.10 -4.42 -13.27
N MET A 246 -0.03 -3.71 -13.61
CA MET A 246 -0.06 -2.28 -13.80
C MET A 246 0.76 -1.92 -15.03
N GLY A 247 0.41 -0.82 -15.68
CA GLY A 247 1.04 -0.43 -16.93
C GLY A 247 0.91 1.05 -17.18
N ASN A 248 1.80 1.59 -18.02
CA ASN A 248 1.59 2.87 -18.66
C ASN A 248 1.16 2.64 -20.12
N GLU A 249 0.66 3.67 -20.78
CA GLU A 249 -0.17 3.56 -21.99
C GLU A 249 0.45 2.83 -23.20
N LYS A 250 1.70 2.31 -23.17
CA LYS A 250 2.24 1.29 -24.10
C LYS A 250 3.68 0.81 -23.85
N SER A 251 4.47 1.37 -22.92
CA SER A 251 5.92 1.07 -22.89
C SER A 251 6.32 0.01 -21.88
N THR A 252 5.64 -0.05 -20.73
CA THR A 252 6.04 -0.91 -19.62
C THR A 252 4.83 -1.52 -18.92
N TYR A 253 4.84 -2.84 -18.76
CA TYR A 253 3.83 -3.58 -18.01
C TYR A 253 4.51 -4.41 -16.92
N LEU A 254 4.04 -4.25 -15.69
CA LEU A 254 4.41 -5.08 -14.56
C LEU A 254 3.26 -6.04 -14.30
N LEU A 255 3.52 -7.33 -14.32
CA LEU A 255 2.54 -8.39 -14.08
C LEU A 255 2.99 -9.21 -12.88
N TYR A 256 2.04 -9.62 -12.06
CA TYR A 256 2.24 -10.52 -10.94
C TYR A 256 1.33 -11.73 -11.05
N PHE A 257 1.95 -12.89 -11.24
CA PHE A 257 1.25 -14.17 -11.29
C PHE A 257 1.29 -14.82 -9.91
N LYS A 258 0.30 -14.51 -9.06
CA LYS A 258 0.30 -14.85 -7.61
C LYS A 258 0.42 -16.34 -7.31
N ASN A 259 -0.09 -17.18 -8.20
CA ASN A 259 -0.14 -18.64 -7.99
C ASN A 259 0.75 -19.41 -8.97
N GLY A 260 1.41 -18.72 -9.91
CA GLY A 260 2.10 -19.35 -11.02
C GLY A 260 1.13 -20.08 -11.95
N GLY A 261 1.61 -21.12 -12.63
CA GLY A 261 0.85 -21.92 -13.59
C GLY A 261 1.11 -21.47 -15.02
N GLU A 262 0.06 -21.01 -15.70
CA GLU A 262 0.16 -20.45 -17.04
C GLU A 262 0.43 -18.94 -16.97
N PHE A 263 1.40 -18.49 -17.74
CA PHE A 263 1.83 -17.10 -17.76
C PHE A 263 1.42 -16.49 -19.10
N ALA A 264 0.28 -15.80 -19.09
CA ALA A 264 -0.26 -15.18 -20.28
C ALA A 264 -0.69 -13.73 -20.00
N ALA A 265 -0.57 -12.89 -21.03
CA ALA A 265 -0.99 -11.50 -20.97
C ALA A 265 -1.96 -11.15 -22.11
N ASP A 266 -2.90 -10.25 -21.82
CA ASP A 266 -3.66 -9.55 -22.86
C ASP A 266 -2.83 -8.36 -23.34
N LEU A 267 -2.32 -8.45 -24.56
CA LEU A 267 -1.57 -7.39 -25.22
C LEU A 267 -2.32 -6.86 -26.46
N SER A 268 -3.64 -7.04 -26.53
CA SER A 268 -4.47 -6.69 -27.69
C SER A 268 -4.33 -5.21 -28.10
N THR A 269 -4.15 -4.31 -27.12
CA THR A 269 -4.00 -2.87 -27.30
C THR A 269 -2.60 -2.44 -27.78
N ALA A 270 -1.62 -3.35 -27.78
CA ALA A 270 -0.23 -3.09 -28.12
C ALA A 270 0.16 -3.65 -29.51
N LYS A 271 -0.75 -3.62 -30.47
CA LYS A 271 -0.52 -4.13 -31.84
C LYS A 271 0.71 -3.50 -32.49
N GLY A 272 1.58 -4.36 -33.04
CA GLY A 272 2.79 -3.94 -33.75
C GLY A 272 3.96 -3.59 -32.83
N GLN A 273 3.84 -3.85 -31.52
CA GLN A 273 4.92 -3.68 -30.56
C GLN A 273 5.51 -5.03 -30.19
N GLU A 274 6.82 -5.04 -29.98
CA GLU A 274 7.55 -6.17 -29.41
C GLU A 274 7.95 -5.82 -27.98
N PHE A 275 7.76 -6.74 -27.05
CA PHE A 275 8.14 -6.57 -25.65
C PHE A 275 9.23 -7.56 -25.28
N SER A 276 10.26 -7.08 -24.57
CA SER A 276 11.16 -7.96 -23.85
C SER A 276 10.44 -8.57 -22.65
N VAL A 277 10.65 -9.86 -22.37
CA VAL A 277 10.10 -10.56 -21.21
C VAL A 277 11.21 -10.81 -20.19
N GLN A 278 11.05 -10.25 -18.99
CA GLN A 278 11.97 -10.45 -17.88
C GLN A 278 11.25 -10.93 -16.62
N TRP A 279 11.88 -11.86 -15.91
CA TRP A 279 11.33 -12.55 -14.75
C TRP A 279 12.07 -12.18 -13.47
N TYR A 280 11.32 -11.88 -12.42
CA TYR A 280 11.83 -11.67 -11.07
C TYR A 280 11.26 -12.73 -10.14
N ASN A 281 12.13 -13.34 -9.33
CA ASN A 281 11.72 -14.26 -8.28
C ASN A 281 11.52 -13.48 -6.97
N PRO A 282 10.28 -13.15 -6.56
CA PRO A 282 10.05 -12.35 -5.37
C PRO A 282 10.31 -13.09 -4.05
N ARG A 283 10.52 -14.42 -4.08
CA ARG A 283 10.86 -15.20 -2.88
C ARG A 283 12.32 -15.03 -2.48
N THR A 284 13.21 -14.87 -3.46
CA THR A 284 14.66 -14.81 -3.25
C THR A 284 15.25 -13.44 -3.59
N GLY A 285 14.47 -12.59 -4.27
CA GLY A 285 14.97 -11.39 -4.91
C GLY A 285 16.05 -11.70 -5.94
N GLY A 286 16.95 -10.73 -6.16
CA GLY A 286 18.06 -10.84 -7.10
C GLY A 286 17.88 -9.97 -8.34
N LYS A 287 18.62 -10.29 -9.40
CA LYS A 287 18.49 -9.62 -10.70
C LYS A 287 17.32 -10.22 -11.48
N MET A 288 16.78 -9.43 -12.41
CA MET A 288 15.90 -9.94 -13.47
C MET A 288 16.60 -11.00 -14.30
N THR A 289 15.84 -11.99 -14.77
CA THR A 289 16.34 -13.13 -15.56
C THR A 289 15.46 -13.39 -16.77
N HIS A 290 16.00 -14.07 -17.77
CA HIS A 290 15.24 -14.53 -18.93
C HIS A 290 14.54 -15.85 -18.64
N GLY A 291 13.36 -16.02 -19.23
CA GLY A 291 12.61 -17.28 -19.25
C GLY A 291 12.83 -18.01 -20.56
N THR A 292 11.87 -18.85 -20.95
CA THR A 292 11.93 -19.55 -22.25
C THR A 292 11.69 -18.61 -23.43
N TYR A 293 10.92 -17.56 -23.23
CA TYR A 293 10.73 -16.48 -24.21
C TYR A 293 11.46 -15.24 -23.72
N GLU A 294 12.27 -14.65 -24.59
CA GLU A 294 12.95 -13.38 -24.33
C GLU A 294 12.16 -12.20 -24.88
N THR A 295 11.37 -12.42 -25.94
CA THR A 295 10.47 -11.43 -26.51
C THR A 295 9.10 -12.02 -26.83
N VAL A 296 8.08 -11.17 -26.84
CA VAL A 296 6.72 -11.49 -27.29
C VAL A 296 6.15 -10.37 -28.14
N GLN A 297 5.25 -10.71 -29.07
CA GLN A 297 4.56 -9.75 -29.93
C GLN A 297 3.22 -9.33 -29.31
N GLY A 298 2.95 -8.03 -29.29
CA GLY A 298 1.66 -7.48 -28.93
C GLY A 298 0.63 -7.59 -30.05
N GLY A 299 -0.63 -7.30 -29.72
CA GLY A 299 -1.77 -7.30 -30.64
C GLY A 299 -2.69 -8.53 -30.56
N SER A 300 -2.56 -9.35 -29.51
CA SER A 300 -3.45 -10.50 -29.23
C SER A 300 -3.98 -10.39 -27.80
N GLU A 301 -5.24 -10.77 -27.61
CA GLU A 301 -5.88 -10.91 -26.28
C GLU A 301 -5.25 -12.03 -25.44
N TYR A 302 -4.50 -12.92 -26.08
CA TYR A 302 -3.84 -14.04 -25.43
C TYR A 302 -2.42 -14.19 -25.95
N VAL A 303 -1.44 -13.80 -25.14
CA VAL A 303 0.00 -13.93 -25.44
C VAL A 303 0.69 -14.72 -24.34
N LEU A 304 1.21 -15.89 -24.68
CA LEU A 304 2.04 -16.66 -23.76
C LEU A 304 3.39 -15.98 -23.53
N LEU A 305 3.78 -15.82 -22.26
CA LEU A 305 5.04 -15.19 -21.84
C LEU A 305 6.18 -16.21 -21.70
N GLY A 306 5.89 -17.50 -21.92
CA GLY A 306 6.82 -18.60 -21.71
C GLY A 306 6.89 -19.03 -20.24
N SER A 307 7.92 -19.79 -19.90
CA SER A 307 8.15 -20.29 -18.53
C SER A 307 9.29 -19.52 -17.84
N PRO A 308 9.17 -19.25 -16.53
CA PRO A 308 10.27 -18.71 -15.74
C PRO A 308 11.44 -19.71 -15.65
N PRO A 309 12.66 -19.27 -15.30
CA PRO A 309 13.83 -20.15 -15.15
C PRO A 309 13.79 -21.08 -13.92
N GLY A 310 12.64 -21.23 -13.27
CA GLY A 310 12.47 -21.98 -12.04
C GLY A 310 11.09 -22.61 -11.91
N THR A 311 10.62 -22.79 -10.68
CA THR A 311 9.34 -23.45 -10.40
C THR A 311 8.17 -22.69 -11.01
N THR A 312 7.38 -23.35 -11.84
CA THR A 312 6.20 -22.78 -12.50
C THR A 312 4.97 -22.72 -11.59
N ALA A 313 4.85 -23.60 -10.59
CA ALA A 313 3.75 -23.63 -9.63
C ALA A 313 3.95 -22.69 -8.43
N GLN A 314 4.74 -21.63 -8.61
CA GLN A 314 5.01 -20.60 -7.62
C GLN A 314 4.89 -19.24 -8.29
N ASP A 315 4.79 -18.21 -7.48
CA ASP A 315 4.48 -16.88 -7.97
C ASP A 315 5.64 -16.21 -8.73
N TRP A 316 5.34 -15.33 -9.68
CA TRP A 316 6.38 -14.63 -10.42
C TRP A 316 5.95 -13.21 -10.73
N VAL A 317 6.94 -12.32 -10.71
CA VAL A 317 6.78 -10.96 -11.22
C VAL A 317 7.42 -10.92 -12.60
N VAL A 318 6.68 -10.43 -13.58
CA VAL A 318 7.10 -10.30 -14.97
C VAL A 318 7.10 -8.83 -15.34
N LEU A 319 8.20 -8.38 -15.91
CA LEU A 319 8.34 -7.04 -16.44
C LEU A 319 8.42 -7.14 -17.97
N LEU A 320 7.41 -6.58 -18.62
CA LEU A 320 7.39 -6.37 -20.07
C LEU A 320 7.80 -4.94 -20.34
N ARG A 321 8.77 -4.76 -21.23
CA ARG A 321 9.17 -3.44 -21.72
C ARG A 321 9.24 -3.47 -23.23
N ASN A 322 8.71 -2.42 -23.85
CA ASN A 322 8.78 -2.26 -25.29
C ASN A 322 10.25 -2.24 -25.72
N ALA A 323 10.62 -3.14 -26.64
CA ALA A 323 12.00 -3.30 -27.08
C ALA A 323 12.57 -2.03 -27.71
N ALA A 324 11.71 -1.19 -28.32
CA ALA A 324 12.11 0.08 -28.91
C ALA A 324 12.47 1.15 -27.87
N THR A 325 11.87 1.12 -26.67
CA THR A 325 12.16 2.09 -25.59
C THR A 325 13.36 1.69 -24.73
N LEU A 326 13.91 0.49 -24.93
CA LEU A 326 15.09 -0.03 -24.24
C LEU A 326 16.42 0.32 -24.93
N SER A 327 16.38 0.96 -26.09
CA SER A 327 17.58 1.44 -26.80
C SER A 327 17.99 2.82 -26.26
N PRO A 328 19.28 3.02 -25.92
CA PRO A 328 19.77 4.25 -25.28
C PRO A 328 19.59 5.53 -26.12
#